data_AF-A0A1M6XGR7-F1
#
_entry.id   AF-A0A1M6XGR7-F1
#
_cell.length_a   1.000
_cell.length_b   1.000
_cell.length_c   1.000
_cell.angle_alpha   90.00
_cell.angle_beta   90.00
_cell.angle_gamma   90.00
#
_symmetry.space_group_name_H-M   'P 1'
#
loop_
_entity.id
_entity.type
_entity.pdbx_description
1 polymer ?
#
loop_
_entity_poly.entity_id
_entity_poly.type
_entity_poly.pdbx_seq_one_letter_code
_entity_poly.pdbx_strand_id
1 'polypeptide(L)'
;MKFEKEIIYVWVGGSCDYGHKERAGGGAYIAQIFDNESKNSTDGKAIDTFSCSEFNTTEFKMIFSAMNHAVKKFAGQRIVFLSNVQYILNFEKQDLVDLRILPFHKFSQQQQVHELASQAMRELRKKQ
;
A
#
# COMPACT_ATOMS: atom_id res chain seq x y z
N MET A 1 -13.24 12.08 4.24
CA MET A 1 -12.24 11.61 5.21
C MET A 1 -11.51 12.84 5.72
N LYS A 2 -11.20 12.87 7.01
CA LYS A 2 -10.35 13.86 7.64
C LYS A 2 -9.01 13.18 7.95
N PHE A 3 -7.92 13.83 7.62
CA PHE A 3 -6.57 13.43 7.98
C PHE A 3 -6.17 14.20 9.24
N GLU A 4 -5.56 13.51 10.18
CA GLU A 4 -5.22 14.00 11.52
C GLU A 4 -3.70 13.98 11.70
N LYS A 5 -3.20 14.79 12.64
CA LYS A 5 -1.78 14.76 13.05
C LYS A 5 -1.44 13.45 13.74
N GLU A 6 -0.15 13.12 13.83
CA GLU A 6 0.39 11.97 14.59
C GLU A 6 -0.07 10.58 14.12
N ILE A 7 -0.83 10.52 13.02
CA ILE A 7 -1.25 9.29 12.35
C ILE A 7 -0.45 9.13 11.06
N ILE A 8 0.05 7.91 10.83
CA ILE A 8 0.65 7.53 9.56
C ILE A 8 -0.43 6.94 8.67
N TYR A 9 -0.72 7.63 7.58
CA TYR A 9 -1.63 7.16 6.54
C TYR A 9 -0.83 6.42 5.48
N VAL A 10 -1.10 5.13 5.32
CA VAL A 10 -0.38 4.26 4.40
C VAL A 10 -1.29 3.88 3.24
N TRP A 11 -1.08 4.50 2.09
CA TRP A 11 -1.71 4.11 0.83
C TRP A 11 -1.07 2.82 0.36
N VAL A 12 -1.85 1.77 0.10
CA VAL A 12 -1.31 0.45 -0.23
C VAL A 12 -2.04 -0.19 -1.40
N GLY A 13 -1.27 -0.83 -2.30
CA GLY A 13 -1.78 -1.51 -3.47
C GLY A 13 -0.87 -2.65 -3.92
N GLY A 14 -1.36 -3.42 -4.90
CA GLY A 14 -0.65 -4.54 -5.49
C GLY A 14 -0.92 -4.63 -6.98
N SER A 15 -0.16 -5.50 -7.64
CA SER A 15 -0.30 -5.85 -9.05
C SER A 15 0.18 -7.29 -9.26
N CYS A 16 -0.37 -8.00 -10.24
CA CYS A 16 0.09 -9.35 -10.59
C CYS A 16 -0.19 -9.69 -12.05
N ASP A 17 0.75 -10.37 -12.71
CA ASP A 17 0.68 -10.75 -14.13
C ASP A 17 0.01 -12.11 -14.36
N TYR A 18 -1.28 -12.23 -14.00
CA TYR A 18 -2.03 -13.52 -14.03
C TYR A 18 -1.99 -14.31 -15.36
N GLY A 19 -1.60 -13.68 -16.47
CA GLY A 19 -1.38 -14.35 -17.75
C GLY A 19 -0.13 -15.24 -17.83
N HIS A 20 0.78 -15.19 -16.86
CA HIS A 20 2.01 -16.00 -16.87
C HIS A 20 1.96 -17.12 -15.83
N LYS A 21 2.51 -18.29 -16.16
CA LYS A 21 2.56 -19.45 -15.26
C LYS A 21 3.26 -19.13 -13.94
N GLU A 22 4.39 -18.43 -14.02
CA GLU A 22 5.24 -18.12 -12.88
C GLU A 22 4.72 -16.96 -12.03
N ARG A 23 3.68 -16.22 -12.48
CA ARG A 23 3.00 -15.14 -11.75
C ARG A 23 3.94 -14.22 -10.95
N ALA A 24 4.56 -13.27 -11.64
CA ALA A 24 5.17 -12.14 -10.99
C ALA A 24 4.08 -11.28 -10.33
N GLY A 25 4.28 -10.92 -9.08
CA GLY A 25 3.45 -9.95 -8.37
C GLY A 25 4.30 -8.86 -7.77
N GLY A 26 3.68 -7.70 -7.58
CA GLY A 26 4.26 -6.55 -6.90
C GLY A 26 3.32 -6.01 -5.84
N GLY A 27 3.89 -5.48 -4.76
CA GLY A 27 3.16 -4.82 -3.67
C GLY A 27 3.89 -3.55 -3.29
N ALA A 28 3.15 -2.48 -3.03
CA ALA A 28 3.75 -1.19 -2.73
C ALA A 28 2.91 -0.35 -1.78
N TYR A 29 3.57 0.58 -1.10
CA TYR A 29 2.90 1.62 -0.34
C TYR A 29 3.58 2.99 -0.44
N ILE A 30 2.80 4.03 -0.15
CA ILE A 30 3.27 5.39 0.15
C ILE A 30 2.75 5.75 1.54
N ALA A 31 3.64 6.06 2.48
CA ALA A 31 3.29 6.48 3.83
C ALA A 31 3.37 8.00 3.94
N GLN A 32 2.31 8.62 4.46
CA GLN A 32 2.19 10.06 4.63
C GLN A 32 1.84 10.44 6.06
N ILE A 33 2.32 11.61 6.49
CA ILE A 33 1.87 12.32 7.69
C ILE A 33 1.31 13.69 7.30
N PHE A 34 0.52 14.27 8.20
CA PHE A 34 -0.10 15.57 8.00
C PHE A 34 0.31 16.50 9.16
N ASP A 35 0.89 17.65 8.82
CA ASP A 35 1.30 18.65 9.82
C ASP A 35 0.10 19.31 10.50
N ASN A 36 -1.04 19.36 9.81
CA ASN A 36 -2.30 19.90 10.30
C ASN A 36 -3.47 19.00 9.88
N GLU A 37 -4.61 19.16 10.55
CA GLU A 37 -5.82 18.49 10.10
C GLU A 37 -6.19 18.93 8.67
N SER A 38 -6.42 17.97 7.78
CA SER A 38 -6.77 18.27 6.38
C SER A 38 -7.91 17.38 5.89
N LYS A 39 -8.69 17.88 4.93
CA LYS A 39 -9.65 17.08 4.16
C LYS A 39 -9.12 16.69 2.77
N ASN A 40 -7.95 17.21 2.41
CA ASN A 40 -7.32 17.00 1.12
C ASN A 40 -6.13 16.05 1.27
N SER A 41 -6.15 14.93 0.52
CA SER A 41 -5.08 13.92 0.64
C SER A 41 -3.74 14.42 0.13
N THR A 42 -3.72 15.44 -0.73
CA THR A 42 -2.48 15.94 -1.34
C THR A 42 -1.64 16.80 -0.39
N ASP A 43 -2.21 17.22 0.74
CA ASP A 43 -1.49 18.03 1.74
C ASP A 43 -0.53 17.15 2.58
N GLY A 44 -0.65 15.82 2.47
CA GLY A 44 0.18 14.87 3.20
C GLY A 44 1.62 14.88 2.71
N LYS A 45 2.56 14.92 3.64
CA LYS A 45 3.99 14.78 3.36
C LYS A 45 4.36 13.31 3.34
N ALA A 46 4.89 12.83 2.22
CA ALA A 46 5.44 11.48 2.13
C ALA A 46 6.66 11.34 3.06
N ILE A 47 6.63 10.33 3.92
CA ILE A 47 7.71 9.99 4.85
C ILE A 47 8.41 8.68 4.49
N ASP A 48 7.76 7.85 3.68
CA ASP A 48 8.34 6.63 3.16
C ASP A 48 7.62 6.13 1.91
N THR A 49 8.34 5.39 1.08
CA THR A 49 7.80 4.68 -0.07
C THR A 49 8.51 3.35 -0.19
N PHE A 50 7.73 2.29 -0.39
CA PHE A 50 8.24 0.92 -0.44
C PHE A 50 7.59 0.16 -1.58
N SER A 51 8.35 -0.72 -2.21
CA SER A 51 7.83 -1.71 -3.15
C SER A 51 8.58 -3.03 -2.98
N CYS A 52 7.90 -4.13 -3.27
CA CYS A 52 8.43 -5.49 -3.25
C CYS A 52 7.82 -6.27 -4.41
N SER A 53 8.50 -7.34 -4.84
CA SER A 53 8.02 -8.22 -5.89
C SER A 53 8.53 -9.64 -5.72
N GLU A 54 7.69 -10.61 -6.09
CA GLU A 54 8.00 -12.05 -6.03
C GLU A 54 7.35 -12.80 -7.20
N PHE A 55 7.91 -13.95 -7.55
CA PHE A 55 7.26 -14.94 -8.43
C PHE A 55 6.38 -15.88 -7.61
N ASN A 56 5.47 -16.59 -8.29
CA ASN A 56 4.56 -17.59 -7.75
C ASN A 56 3.68 -17.05 -6.61
N THR A 57 3.29 -15.78 -6.74
CA THR A 57 2.53 -15.05 -5.73
C THR A 57 1.15 -14.64 -6.26
N THR A 58 0.45 -13.81 -5.48
CA THR A 58 -0.83 -13.20 -5.84
C THR A 58 -0.79 -11.73 -5.45
N GLU A 59 -1.62 -10.91 -6.09
CA GLU A 59 -1.75 -9.50 -5.74
C GLU A 59 -2.02 -9.28 -4.24
N PHE A 60 -2.92 -10.07 -3.66
CA PHE A 60 -3.28 -9.95 -2.24
C PHE A 60 -2.12 -10.29 -1.30
N LYS A 61 -1.35 -11.35 -1.60
CA LYS A 61 -0.13 -11.67 -0.84
C LYS A 61 0.86 -10.52 -0.89
N MET A 62 1.03 -9.89 -2.06
CA MET A 62 1.95 -8.77 -2.21
C MET A 62 1.49 -7.51 -1.47
N ILE A 63 0.18 -7.23 -1.46
CA ILE A 63 -0.40 -6.17 -0.62
C ILE A 63 -0.07 -6.44 0.86
N PHE A 64 -0.27 -7.67 1.34
CA PHE A 64 0.07 -8.03 2.72
C PHE A 64 1.56 -7.96 3.02
N SER A 65 2.44 -8.30 2.07
CA SER A 65 3.89 -8.10 2.23
C SER A 65 4.24 -6.61 2.42
N ALA A 66 3.63 -5.72 1.64
CA ALA A 66 3.79 -4.28 1.79
C ALA A 66 3.22 -3.77 3.15
N MET A 67 2.05 -4.25 3.56
CA MET A 67 1.46 -3.90 4.86
C MET A 67 2.32 -4.38 6.03
N ASN A 68 2.83 -5.62 5.98
CA ASN A 68 3.73 -6.16 6.99
C ASN A 68 5.02 -5.34 7.11
N HIS A 69 5.58 -4.90 5.99
CA HIS A 69 6.74 -4.01 6.01
C HIS A 69 6.43 -2.67 6.69
N ALA A 70 5.31 -2.04 6.37
CA ALA A 70 4.89 -0.79 7.00
C ALA A 70 4.67 -0.94 8.52
N VAL A 71 3.97 -2.00 8.97
CA VAL A 71 3.76 -2.26 10.41
C VAL A 71 5.09 -2.43 11.14
N LYS A 72 6.03 -3.18 10.57
CA LYS A 72 7.37 -3.35 11.15
C LYS A 72 8.13 -2.02 11.22
N LYS A 73 8.08 -1.23 10.14
CA LYS A 73 8.82 0.04 10.03
C LYS A 73 8.28 1.12 10.96
N PHE A 74 6.97 1.17 11.13
CA PHE A 74 6.27 2.19 11.93
C PHE A 74 5.74 1.62 13.25
N ALA A 75 6.39 0.60 13.79
CA ALA A 75 5.99 -0.04 15.03
C ALA A 75 5.84 0.99 16.17
N GLY A 76 4.75 0.87 16.94
CA GLY A 76 4.43 1.79 18.04
C GLY A 76 3.75 3.10 17.63
N GLN A 77 3.59 3.37 16.32
CA GLN A 77 2.85 4.52 15.82
C GLN A 77 1.45 4.11 15.38
N ARG A 78 0.52 5.07 15.37
CA ARG A 78 -0.84 4.84 14.88
C ARG A 78 -0.84 4.80 13.35
N ILE A 79 -1.20 3.65 12.78
CA ILE A 79 -1.20 3.41 11.34
C ILE A 79 -2.63 3.26 10.83
N VAL A 80 -2.96 3.96 9.75
CA VAL A 80 -4.20 3.77 9.00
C VAL A 80 -3.85 3.33 7.59
N PHE A 81 -4.20 2.09 7.22
CA PHE A 81 -4.08 1.63 5.83
C PHE A 81 -5.26 2.11 4.99
N LEU A 82 -4.94 2.58 3.79
CA LEU A 82 -5.86 3.14 2.82
C LEU A 82 -5.72 2.39 1.49
N SER A 83 -6.77 1.70 1.07
CA SER A 83 -6.77 0.97 -0.21
C SER A 83 -8.14 0.97 -0.87
N ASN A 84 -8.19 0.81 -2.19
CA ASN A 84 -9.43 0.46 -2.89
C ASN A 84 -9.73 -1.05 -2.88
N VAL A 85 -8.78 -1.88 -2.44
CA VAL A 85 -8.91 -3.34 -2.46
C VAL A 85 -9.58 -3.83 -1.17
N GLN A 86 -10.81 -4.33 -1.27
CA GLN A 86 -11.57 -4.79 -0.09
C GLN A 86 -10.90 -5.93 0.68
N TYR A 87 -10.07 -6.73 0.00
CA TYR A 87 -9.38 -7.86 0.60
C TYR A 87 -8.41 -7.48 1.73
N ILE A 88 -8.01 -6.20 1.85
CA ILE A 88 -7.16 -5.77 2.98
C ILE A 88 -7.82 -5.94 4.34
N LEU A 89 -9.16 -6.03 4.39
CA LEU A 89 -9.92 -6.30 5.61
C LEU A 89 -9.66 -7.70 6.20
N ASN A 90 -8.99 -8.58 5.46
CA ASN A 90 -8.55 -9.89 5.95
C ASN A 90 -7.11 -9.86 6.50
N PHE A 91 -6.50 -8.68 6.68
CA PHE A 91 -5.16 -8.57 7.22
C PHE A 91 -5.11 -9.11 8.66
N GLU A 92 -4.13 -9.94 8.97
CA GLU A 92 -4.08 -10.67 10.25
C GLU A 92 -3.82 -9.75 11.45
N LYS A 93 -3.06 -8.67 11.28
CA LYS A 93 -2.64 -7.77 12.38
C LYS A 93 -3.57 -6.56 12.55
N GLN A 94 -4.88 -6.83 12.52
CA GLN A 94 -5.92 -5.80 12.63
C GLN A 94 -5.96 -5.09 13.99
N ASP A 95 -5.41 -5.72 15.03
CA ASP A 95 -5.24 -5.15 16.37
C ASP A 95 -4.20 -4.01 16.42
N LEU A 96 -3.30 -3.95 15.43
CA LEU A 96 -2.23 -2.96 15.39
C LEU A 96 -2.54 -1.75 14.50
N VAL A 97 -3.54 -1.85 13.62
CA VAL A 97 -3.77 -0.89 12.54
C VAL A 97 -5.26 -0.60 12.32
N ASP A 98 -5.56 0.60 11.86
CA ASP A 98 -6.87 0.93 11.31
C ASP A 98 -6.90 0.61 9.81
N LEU A 99 -8.00 0.03 9.31
CA LEU A 99 -8.19 -0.28 7.89
C LEU A 99 -9.33 0.53 7.29
N ARG A 100 -9.10 1.15 6.12
CA ARG A 100 -10.11 1.95 5.42
C ARG A 100 -10.12 1.64 3.92
N ILE A 101 -11.31 1.29 3.43
CA ILE A 101 -11.58 1.14 2.00
C ILE A 101 -11.98 2.49 1.41
N LEU A 102 -11.31 2.89 0.33
CA LEU A 102 -11.51 4.16 -0.36
C LEU A 102 -11.84 3.95 -1.84
N PRO A 103 -12.63 4.84 -2.48
CA PRO A 103 -12.84 4.79 -3.92
C PRO A 103 -11.53 5.03 -4.68
N PHE A 104 -11.24 4.20 -5.68
CA PHE A 104 -9.99 4.25 -6.45
C PHE A 104 -9.75 5.62 -7.12
N HIS A 105 -10.75 6.16 -7.82
CA HIS A 105 -10.60 7.39 -8.61
C HIS A 105 -10.56 8.69 -7.80
N LYS A 106 -10.78 8.62 -6.49
CA LYS A 106 -10.87 9.82 -5.65
C LYS A 106 -9.51 10.31 -5.17
N PHE A 107 -8.51 9.44 -5.13
CA PHE A 107 -7.22 9.72 -4.52
C PHE A 107 -6.11 9.27 -5.47
N SER A 108 -5.33 10.22 -5.98
CA SER A 108 -4.25 9.94 -6.93
C SER A 108 -3.19 8.99 -6.37
N GLN A 109 -3.03 8.96 -5.04
CA GLN A 109 -2.15 8.01 -4.35
C GLN A 109 -2.51 6.55 -4.64
N GLN A 110 -3.80 6.20 -4.85
CA GLN A 110 -4.21 4.82 -5.19
C GLN A 110 -3.62 4.40 -6.54
N GLN A 111 -3.64 5.31 -7.53
CA GLN A 111 -3.02 5.07 -8.83
C GLN A 111 -1.49 4.98 -8.72
N GLN A 112 -0.88 5.85 -7.91
CA GLN A 112 0.58 5.86 -7.71
C GLN A 112 1.07 4.54 -7.09
N VAL A 113 0.43 4.04 -6.04
CA VAL A 113 0.85 2.77 -5.40
C VAL A 113 0.63 1.58 -6.32
N HIS A 114 -0.43 1.59 -7.14
CA HIS A 114 -0.64 0.56 -8.16
C HIS A 114 0.46 0.58 -9.23
N GLU A 115 0.89 1.76 -9.69
CA GLU A 115 2.00 1.86 -10.66
C GLU A 115 3.33 1.41 -10.03
N LEU A 116 3.62 1.79 -8.78
CA LEU A 116 4.81 1.31 -8.07
C LEU A 116 4.84 -0.21 -7.95
N ALA A 117 3.72 -0.84 -7.60
CA ALA A 117 3.59 -2.28 -7.56
C ALA A 117 3.80 -2.91 -8.95
N SER A 118 3.19 -2.33 -9.98
CA SER A 118 3.33 -2.79 -11.37
C SER A 118 4.77 -2.66 -11.88
N GLN A 119 5.47 -1.59 -11.52
CA GLN A 119 6.88 -1.39 -11.86
C GLN A 119 7.76 -2.43 -11.16
N ALA A 120 7.58 -2.66 -9.86
CA ALA A 120 8.36 -3.67 -9.12
C ALA A 120 8.21 -5.07 -9.71
N MET A 121 6.99 -5.43 -10.14
CA MET A 121 6.69 -6.68 -10.84
C MET A 121 7.40 -6.75 -12.21
N ARG A 122 7.34 -5.68 -13.03
CA ARG A 122 8.01 -5.62 -14.34
C ARG A 122 9.53 -5.68 -14.21
N GLU A 123 10.11 -5.02 -13.21
CA GLU A 123 11.54 -5.08 -12.95
C GLU A 123 12.00 -6.47 -12.48
N LEU A 124 11.18 -7.20 -11.72
CA LEU A 124 11.45 -8.59 -11.40
C LEU A 124 11.53 -9.45 -12.67
N ARG A 125 10.59 -9.26 -13.61
CA ARG A 125 10.58 -9.96 -14.90
C ARG A 125 11.81 -9.69 -15.76
N LYS A 126 12.30 -8.46 -15.79
CA LYS A 126 13.48 -8.09 -16.59
C LYS A 126 14.79 -8.69 -16.09
N LYS A 127 14.83 -9.15 -14.83
CA LYS A 127 16.03 -9.74 -14.22
C LYS A 127 16.17 -11.25 -14.49
N GLN A 128 15.21 -11.83 -15.19
CA GLN A 128 15.19 -13.22 -15.63
C GLN A 128 15.82 -13.34 -17.03
#